data_AF-A0A3C0INX9-F1
#
_entry.id   AF-A0A3C0INX9-F1
#
_cell.length_a   1.000
_cell.length_b   1.000
_cell.length_c   1.000
_cell.angle_alpha   90.00
_cell.angle_beta   90.00
_cell.angle_gamma   90.00
#
_symmetry.space_group_name_H-M   'P 1'
#
loop_
_entity.id
_entity.type
_entity.pdbx_description
1 polymer ?
#
loop_
_entity_poly.entity_id
_entity_poly.type
_entity_poly.pdbx_seq_one_letter_code
_entity_poly.pdbx_strand_id
1 'polypeptide(L)'
;MEQNNSSCSTNQATAPSFTAVKTEIQFDDFAKIDIRIGTIISAEKVQKADKLLKLEVDLGFETRTIVSGIAMHFTPEAIVGQQVSVVANLAPRKMRGIES
;
A
#
# COMPACT_ATOMS: atom_id res chain seq x y z
N MET A 1 17.01 -14.66 -52.45
CA MET A 1 18.32 -14.49 -51.78
C MET A 1 18.30 -13.08 -51.22
N GLU A 2 17.83 -12.89 -49.98
CA GLU A 2 18.67 -12.91 -48.77
C GLU A 2 19.26 -11.49 -48.57
N GLN A 3 18.61 -10.58 -47.81
CA GLN A 3 18.91 -10.17 -46.40
C GLN A 3 19.05 -8.63 -46.39
N ASN A 4 18.77 -7.82 -45.36
CA ASN A 4 18.29 -8.04 -44.00
C ASN A 4 17.70 -6.72 -43.47
N ASN A 5 16.61 -6.82 -42.71
CA ASN A 5 16.12 -5.76 -41.82
C ASN A 5 17.14 -5.53 -40.70
N SER A 6 17.43 -4.30 -40.34
CA SER A 6 18.11 -3.97 -39.07
C SER A 6 17.57 -2.66 -38.51
N SER A 7 16.32 -2.72 -38.09
CA SER A 7 15.74 -1.84 -37.10
C SER A 7 16.37 -2.15 -35.74
N CYS A 8 17.32 -1.31 -35.30
CA CYS A 8 17.76 -1.29 -33.91
C CYS A 8 16.66 -0.63 -33.07
N SER A 9 15.71 -1.45 -32.60
CA SER A 9 14.73 -1.05 -31.60
C SER A 9 15.47 -0.70 -30.31
N THR A 10 15.51 0.58 -29.97
CA THR A 10 15.98 1.06 -28.67
C THR A 10 15.04 0.51 -27.59
N ASN A 11 15.47 -0.53 -26.90
CA ASN A 11 14.81 -1.04 -25.69
C ASN A 11 14.82 0.07 -24.63
N GLN A 12 13.69 0.75 -24.48
CA GLN A 12 13.43 1.65 -23.37
C GLN A 12 13.21 0.80 -22.10
N ALA A 13 14.30 0.49 -21.41
CA ALA A 13 14.25 0.04 -20.03
C ALA A 13 13.66 1.18 -19.19
N THR A 14 12.44 0.99 -18.70
CA THR A 14 11.71 1.97 -17.88
C THR A 14 12.40 2.06 -16.51
N ALA A 15 13.31 3.03 -16.35
CA ALA A 15 13.87 3.34 -15.05
C ALA A 15 12.72 3.81 -14.12
N PRO A 16 12.64 3.32 -12.87
CA PRO A 16 11.63 3.80 -11.94
C PRO A 16 11.85 5.30 -11.70
N SER A 17 10.92 6.12 -12.17
CA SER A 17 10.92 7.57 -11.93
C SER A 17 10.53 7.80 -10.46
N PHE A 18 11.51 7.90 -9.57
CA PHE A 18 11.25 8.29 -8.19
C PHE A 18 10.75 9.74 -8.17
N THR A 19 9.62 9.99 -7.52
CA THR A 19 9.14 11.35 -7.26
C THR A 19 10.14 12.09 -6.38
N ALA A 20 10.32 13.39 -6.65
CA ALA A 20 11.20 14.26 -5.87
C ALA A 20 10.87 14.18 -4.36
N VAL A 21 11.92 14.13 -3.54
CA VAL A 21 11.80 14.11 -2.08
C VAL A 21 11.03 15.36 -1.65
N LYS A 22 10.01 15.18 -0.79
CA LYS A 22 9.25 16.29 -0.23
C LYS A 22 10.14 17.15 0.65
N THR A 23 9.73 18.40 0.88
CA THR A 23 10.41 19.30 1.82
C THR A 23 10.59 18.66 3.19
N GLU A 24 11.72 18.97 3.84
CA GLU A 24 12.02 18.52 5.19
C GLU A 24 10.91 18.93 6.17
N ILE A 25 10.55 18.01 7.06
CA ILE A 25 9.61 18.25 8.15
C ILE A 25 10.37 18.36 9.46
N GLN A 26 9.79 19.04 10.45
CA GLN A 26 10.39 19.12 11.78
C GLN A 26 10.17 17.82 12.55
N PHE A 27 11.05 17.52 13.51
CA PHE A 27 10.92 16.33 14.35
C PHE A 27 9.58 16.29 15.10
N ASP A 28 9.06 17.44 15.53
CA ASP A 28 7.76 17.55 16.20
C ASP A 28 6.59 17.05 15.35
N ASP A 29 6.67 17.17 14.02
CA ASP A 29 5.64 16.64 13.13
C ASP A 29 5.69 15.12 13.03
N PHE A 30 6.89 14.53 13.11
CA PHE A 30 7.05 13.08 13.21
C PHE A 30 6.58 12.55 14.56
N ALA A 31 6.91 13.25 15.65
CA ALA A 31 6.48 12.88 17.01
C ALA A 31 4.95 12.90 17.20
N LYS A 32 4.24 13.70 16.39
CA LYS A 32 2.76 13.69 16.37
C LYS A 32 2.18 12.43 15.74
N ILE A 33 2.93 11.65 14.95
CA ILE A 33 2.41 10.46 14.26
C ILE A 33 2.55 9.25 15.19
N ASP A 34 1.42 8.63 15.56
CA ASP A 34 1.40 7.39 16.34
C ASP A 34 1.50 6.21 15.37
N ILE A 35 2.71 5.63 15.23
CA ILE A 35 2.95 4.44 14.41
C ILE A 35 3.03 3.23 15.33
N ARG A 36 2.15 2.26 15.11
CA ARG A 36 2.13 1.00 15.85
C ARG A 36 2.31 -0.19 14.94
N ILE A 37 2.85 -1.27 15.50
CA ILE A 37 2.88 -2.56 14.84
C ILE A 37 1.59 -3.30 15.19
N GLY A 38 0.87 -3.73 14.17
CA GLY A 38 -0.32 -4.58 14.32
C GLY A 38 -0.20 -5.84 13.51
N THR A 39 -0.98 -6.86 13.88
CA THR A 39 -1.04 -8.13 13.17
C THR A 39 -2.32 -8.19 12.36
N ILE A 40 -2.23 -8.54 11.08
CA ILE A 40 -3.41 -8.71 10.23
C ILE A 40 -4.13 -9.99 10.68
N ILE A 41 -5.36 -9.86 11.17
CA ILE A 41 -6.18 -11.01 11.59
C ILE A 41 -7.12 -11.48 10.49
N SER A 42 -7.55 -10.57 9.61
CA SER A 42 -8.41 -10.87 8.47
C SER A 42 -8.08 -9.97 7.29
N ALA A 43 -8.27 -10.48 6.08
CA ALA A 43 -8.14 -9.72 4.85
C ALA A 43 -9.22 -10.14 3.85
N GLU A 44 -9.92 -9.16 3.29
CA GLU A 44 -11.03 -9.37 2.37
C GLU A 44 -10.89 -8.48 1.14
N LYS A 45 -11.13 -9.05 -0.05
CA LYS A 45 -11.14 -8.27 -1.30
C LYS A 45 -12.41 -7.43 -1.38
N VAL A 46 -12.24 -6.13 -1.62
CA VAL A 46 -13.37 -5.22 -1.79
C VAL A 46 -14.00 -5.45 -3.17
N GLN A 47 -15.22 -6.00 -3.22
CA GLN A 47 -15.92 -6.35 -4.47
C GLN A 47 -16.10 -5.17 -5.45
N LYS A 48 -16.11 -3.93 -4.95
CA LYS A 48 -16.26 -2.70 -5.77
C LYS A 48 -14.95 -2.02 -6.15
N ALA A 49 -13.81 -2.58 -5.74
CA ALA A 49 -12.52 -1.97 -6.01
C ALA A 49 -11.43 -3.04 -6.14
N ASP A 50 -11.09 -3.39 -7.38
CA ASP A 50 -10.13 -4.46 -7.71
C ASP A 50 -8.73 -4.25 -7.13
N LYS A 51 -8.39 -3.00 -6.80
CA LYS A 51 -7.08 -2.61 -6.24
C LYS A 51 -7.09 -2.45 -4.73
N LEU A 52 -8.25 -2.60 -4.06
CA LEU A 52 -8.37 -2.37 -2.62
C LEU A 52 -8.61 -3.69 -1.88
N LEU A 53 -7.89 -3.83 -0.76
CA LEU A 53 -8.02 -4.93 0.18
C LEU A 53 -8.42 -4.33 1.52
N LYS A 54 -9.51 -4.84 2.10
CA LYS A 54 -9.95 -4.50 3.44
C LYS A 54 -9.19 -5.42 4.40
N LEU A 55 -8.41 -4.83 5.28
CA LEU A 55 -7.62 -5.51 6.29
C LEU A 55 -8.23 -5.24 7.65
N GLU A 56 -8.26 -6.26 8.49
CA GLU A 56 -8.54 -6.14 9.90
C GLU A 56 -7.23 -6.36 10.65
N VAL A 57 -6.76 -5.33 11.35
CA VAL A 57 -5.47 -5.32 12.00
C VAL A 57 -5.68 -5.20 13.50
N ASP A 58 -5.14 -6.16 14.24
CA ASP A 58 -5.10 -6.14 15.69
C ASP A 58 -3.84 -5.41 16.17
N LEU A 59 -4.03 -4.32 16.91
CA LEU A 59 -2.96 -3.54 17.54
C LEU A 59 -2.61 -4.04 18.95
N GLY A 60 -3.25 -5.12 19.41
CA GLY A 60 -3.10 -5.74 20.73
C GLY A 60 -4.02 -5.14 21.81
N PHE A 61 -4.55 -3.94 21.58
CA PHE A 61 -5.53 -3.29 22.48
C PHE A 61 -6.84 -2.96 21.76
N GLU A 62 -6.81 -2.82 20.44
CA GLU A 62 -7.98 -2.62 19.60
C GLU A 62 -7.75 -3.24 18.22
N THR A 63 -8.86 -3.63 17.59
CA THR A 63 -8.86 -4.10 16.21
C THR A 63 -9.37 -2.98 15.31
N ARG A 64 -8.64 -2.68 14.24
CA ARG A 64 -9.00 -1.63 13.29
C ARG A 64 -9.17 -2.16 11.88
N THR A 65 -10.19 -1.66 11.20
CA THR A 65 -10.37 -1.89 9.76
C THR A 65 -9.56 -0.86 8.98
N ILE A 66 -8.70 -1.33 8.07
CA ILE A 66 -7.85 -0.51 7.20
C ILE A 66 -8.07 -0.95 5.76
N VAL A 67 -8.37 -0.01 4.87
CA VAL A 67 -8.39 -0.31 3.43
C VAL A 67 -7.04 0.06 2.83
N SER A 68 -6.38 -0.93 2.23
CA SER A 68 -5.07 -0.77 1.61
C SER A 68 -5.14 -1.03 0.09
N GLY A 69 -4.37 -0.26 -0.67
CA GLY A 69 -4.29 -0.36 -2.13
C GLY A 69 -3.40 -1.49 -2.66
N ILE A 70 -3.21 -2.56 -1.88
CA ILE A 70 -2.19 -3.58 -2.11
C ILE A 70 -2.72 -4.85 -2.79
N ALA A 71 -4.00 -4.87 -3.16
CA ALA A 71 -4.65 -6.06 -3.73
C ALA A 71 -4.05 -6.55 -5.07
N MET A 72 -3.24 -5.71 -5.74
CA MET A 72 -2.52 -6.09 -6.97
C MET A 72 -1.22 -6.86 -6.71
N HIS A 73 -0.69 -6.75 -5.49
CA HIS A 73 0.61 -7.33 -5.12
C HIS A 73 0.48 -8.47 -4.12
N PHE A 74 -0.61 -8.50 -3.34
CA PHE A 74 -0.81 -9.48 -2.29
C PHE A 74 -2.21 -10.06 -2.31
N THR A 75 -2.31 -11.37 -2.06
CA THR A 75 -3.59 -12.05 -1.82
C THR A 75 -3.97 -11.95 -0.34
N PRO A 76 -5.27 -11.93 -0.01
CA PRO A 76 -5.73 -11.85 1.38
C PRO A 76 -5.17 -12.97 2.25
N GLU A 77 -5.12 -14.19 1.72
CA GLU A 77 -4.61 -15.36 2.45
C GLU A 77 -3.11 -15.25 2.79
N ALA A 78 -2.33 -14.61 1.93
CA ALA A 78 -0.88 -14.50 2.14
C ALA A 78 -0.52 -13.48 3.22
N ILE A 79 -1.38 -12.51 3.50
CA ILE A 79 -1.09 -11.39 4.42
C ILE A 79 -1.68 -11.57 5.81
N VAL A 80 -2.65 -12.47 5.98
CA VAL A 80 -3.15 -12.82 7.32
C VAL A 80 -2.01 -13.41 8.15
N GLY A 81 -1.86 -12.93 9.38
CA GLY A 81 -0.78 -13.27 10.29
C GLY A 81 0.49 -12.44 10.11
N GLN A 82 0.59 -11.59 9.08
CA GLN A 82 1.73 -10.68 8.92
C GLN A 82 1.59 -9.46 9.85
N GLN A 83 2.75 -8.99 10.31
CA GLN A 83 2.85 -7.74 11.07
C GLN A 83 3.04 -6.56 10.12
N VAL A 84 2.27 -5.50 10.34
CA VAL A 84 2.30 -4.28 9.53
C VAL A 84 2.37 -3.04 10.42
N SER A 85 3.06 -2.01 9.92
CA SER A 85 3.09 -0.69 10.55
C SER A 85 1.83 0.09 10.18
N VAL A 86 1.08 0.52 11.19
CA VAL A 86 -0.17 1.28 11.05
C VAL A 86 -0.01 2.61 11.75
N VAL A 87 -0.45 3.68 11.08
CA VAL A 87 -0.59 4.99 11.72
C VAL A 87 -1.94 5.02 12.45
N ALA A 88 -1.90 4.96 13.78
CA ALA A 88 -3.08 4.80 14.63
C ALA A 88 -3.86 6.11 14.84
N ASN A 89 -3.23 7.28 14.67
CA ASN A 89 -3.86 8.56 14.95
C ASN A 89 -4.28 9.37 13.70
N LEU A 90 -4.41 8.71 12.54
CA LEU A 90 -5.01 9.34 11.36
C LEU A 90 -6.52 9.50 11.54
N ALA A 91 -7.03 10.67 11.19
CA ALA A 91 -8.47 10.89 11.09
C ALA A 91 -9.05 9.97 9.99
N PRO A 92 -10.20 9.33 10.23
CA PRO A 92 -10.80 8.44 9.25
C PRO A 92 -11.01 9.16 7.92
N ARG A 93 -10.50 8.59 6.82
CA ARG A 93 -10.72 9.12 5.48
C ARG A 93 -11.50 8.12 4.65
N LYS A 94 -12.66 8.55 4.17
CA LYS A 94 -13.47 7.77 3.23
C LYS A 94 -12.73 7.64 1.89
N MET A 95 -12.10 6.49 1.64
CA MET A 95 -11.65 6.13 0.30
C MET A 95 -12.74 5.29 -0.36
N ARG A 96 -13.42 5.87 -1.36
CA ARG A 96 -14.42 5.18 -2.20
C ARG A 96 -15.56 4.48 -1.42
N GLY A 97 -16.08 5.12 -0.38
CA GLY A 97 -17.28 4.66 0.34
C GLY A 97 -17.03 3.64 1.45
N ILE A 98 -15.76 3.34 1.77
CA ILE A 98 -15.37 2.55 2.94
C ILE A 98 -14.64 3.47 3.90
N GLU A 99 -15.04 3.46 5.18
CA GLU A 99 -14.35 4.20 6.24
C GLU A 99 -13.06 3.45 6.61
N SER A 100 -11.95 4.17 6.68
CA SER A 100 -10.60 3.66 6.97
C SER A 100 -9.83 4.68 7.78
#